data_AF-A0AAV5EY39-F1
#
_entry.id   AF-A0AAV5EY39-F1
#
_cell.length_a   1.000
_cell.length_b   1.000
_cell.length_c   1.000
_cell.angle_alpha   90.00
_cell.angle_beta   90.00
_cell.angle_gamma   90.00
#
_symmetry.space_group_name_H-M   'P 1'
#
loop_
_entity.id
_entity.type
_entity.pdbx_description
1 polymer ?
#
loop_
_entity_poly.entity_id
_entity_poly.type
_entity_poly.pdbx_seq_one_letter_code
_entity_poly.pdbx_strand_id
1 'polypeptide(L)'
;MFRHNIQPIVFLSYLSLPLVLFCYYISSPSEGSFTTNYGYLPCIISRDPPACWLSWTDVNELVPEAAGRTVLVRGWVQAIRSVGKKLTFLVVRDGFAIVQCVIFTGKAGVVDEMTQFSRNIPKESFIRIEGIVSVPSKPLQGTTQQVELSVNKIYCISQALNLSPFLFEDATRSYEELKDAVDRGQKLPDVALDIRLNNRPYDLRTPANQAIFRIQSLAESEFCKILASKGFLGTHTPKITPGVSEGGSAVFMLKYVNGQTASLAQSPQLYKQMLINAGLKQVMEVGVYRAEKSNTYRHLCEYIGLHAEMEIKEHYFEVIDIVDILFVKLFDHITQTCKAELDILKNQHPFEPLKVKV
;
A
#
# COMPACT_ATOMS: atom_id res chain seq x y z
N MET A 1 -43.79 -44.33 1.44
CA MET A 1 -44.19 -43.00 1.94
C MET A 1 -43.24 -42.65 3.08
N PHE A 2 -42.32 -41.68 3.07
CA PHE A 2 -41.96 -40.63 2.13
C PHE A 2 -40.43 -40.49 2.18
N ARG A 3 -39.78 -40.55 1.02
CA ARG A 3 -38.49 -39.89 0.78
C ARG A 3 -38.77 -38.37 0.68
N HIS A 4 -37.72 -37.56 0.79
CA HIS A 4 -37.63 -36.08 0.65
C HIS A 4 -37.72 -35.34 1.99
N ASN A 5 -36.79 -34.48 2.43
CA ASN A 5 -35.76 -33.69 1.74
C ASN A 5 -34.52 -33.52 2.62
N ILE A 6 -33.38 -34.08 2.20
CA ILE A 6 -32.07 -33.52 2.58
C ILE A 6 -31.86 -32.39 1.57
N GLN A 7 -32.09 -31.15 2.00
CA GLN A 7 -31.64 -30.01 1.20
C GLN A 7 -30.11 -29.97 1.28
N PRO A 8 -29.40 -29.95 0.15
CA PRO A 8 -27.99 -29.60 0.16
C PRO A 8 -27.86 -28.20 0.75
N ILE A 9 -27.07 -28.05 1.81
CA ILE A 9 -26.61 -26.74 2.27
C ILE A 9 -25.75 -26.19 1.14
N VAL A 10 -26.37 -25.40 0.27
CA VAL A 10 -25.66 -24.58 -0.71
C VAL A 10 -24.93 -23.54 0.12
N PHE A 11 -23.62 -23.72 0.30
CA PHE A 11 -22.71 -22.65 0.71
C PHE A 11 -22.72 -21.61 -0.43
N LEU A 12 -23.73 -20.74 -0.44
CA LEU A 12 -23.66 -19.46 -1.12
C LEU A 12 -22.70 -18.61 -0.30
N SER A 13 -21.40 -18.77 -0.53
CA SER A 13 -20.46 -17.70 -0.26
C SER A 13 -20.97 -16.48 -1.03
N TYR A 14 -21.56 -15.52 -0.32
CA TYR A 14 -21.73 -14.18 -0.85
C TYR A 14 -20.34 -13.66 -1.17
N LEU A 15 -19.87 -13.88 -2.41
CA LEU A 15 -18.83 -13.07 -3.01
C LEU A 15 -19.46 -11.69 -3.23
N SER A 16 -19.62 -10.92 -2.16
CA SER A 16 -19.69 -9.49 -2.33
C SER A 16 -18.27 -9.06 -2.73
N LEU A 17 -18.11 -8.72 -4.00
CA LEU A 17 -16.99 -7.90 -4.45
C LEU A 17 -17.48 -6.46 -4.36
N PRO A 18 -17.42 -5.78 -3.20
CA PRO A 18 -17.56 -4.34 -3.18
C PRO A 18 -16.35 -3.76 -3.90
N LEU A 19 -16.45 -3.60 -5.22
CA LEU A 19 -15.57 -2.72 -5.97
C LEU A 19 -15.88 -1.30 -5.51
N VAL A 20 -15.19 -0.87 -4.45
CA VAL A 20 -15.21 0.52 -4.02
C VAL A 20 -14.42 1.31 -5.04
N LEU A 21 -15.11 2.07 -5.89
CA LEU A 21 -14.46 3.10 -6.71
C LEU A 21 -13.91 4.17 -5.76
N PHE A 22 -12.59 4.22 -5.63
CA PHE A 22 -11.93 5.29 -4.91
C PHE A 22 -11.95 6.56 -5.77
N CYS A 23 -12.82 7.50 -5.43
CA CYS A 23 -12.72 8.88 -5.92
C CYS A 23 -11.75 9.64 -5.00
N TYR A 24 -10.65 10.13 -5.56
CA TYR A 24 -9.59 10.87 -4.85
C TYR A 24 -10.04 12.23 -4.29
N TYR A 25 -11.03 12.37 -3.39
CA TYR A 25 -11.49 13.73 -3.04
C TYR A 25 -11.98 13.90 -1.60
N ILE A 26 -11.28 14.77 -0.86
CA ILE A 26 -11.70 15.32 0.46
C ILE A 26 -12.11 16.80 0.33
N SER A 27 -11.84 17.47 -0.80
CA SER A 27 -12.27 18.84 -1.06
C SER A 27 -13.57 18.89 -1.88
N SER A 28 -14.40 19.89 -1.59
CA SER A 28 -15.66 20.16 -2.27
C SER A 28 -15.48 20.20 -3.79
N PRO A 29 -16.48 19.76 -4.58
CA PRO A 29 -16.43 19.91 -6.03
C PRO A 29 -16.37 21.41 -6.36
N SER A 30 -15.16 21.92 -6.59
CA SER A 30 -15.00 23.21 -7.27
C SER A 30 -15.43 23.01 -8.72
N GLU A 31 -16.13 23.98 -9.29
CA GLU A 31 -16.31 24.05 -10.73
C GLU A 31 -14.91 24.15 -11.35
N GLY A 32 -14.43 23.05 -11.94
CA GLY A 32 -13.09 22.98 -12.51
C GLY A 32 -12.93 24.04 -13.58
N SER A 33 -12.06 25.03 -13.34
CA SER A 33 -11.67 26.02 -14.33
C SER A 33 -10.42 25.54 -15.04
N PHE A 34 -10.56 25.17 -16.31
CA PHE A 34 -9.44 24.74 -17.15
C PHE A 34 -9.53 25.32 -18.55
N THR A 35 -8.36 25.58 -19.12
CA THR A 35 -8.15 25.96 -20.51
C THR A 35 -7.83 24.72 -21.35
N THR A 36 -7.52 24.90 -22.63
CA THR A 36 -7.14 23.81 -23.53
C THR A 36 -5.96 22.99 -23.01
N ASN A 37 -4.97 23.59 -22.33
CA ASN A 37 -3.72 22.91 -21.97
C ASN A 37 -3.45 22.86 -20.45
N TYR A 38 -4.15 23.63 -19.63
CA TYR A 38 -3.94 23.61 -18.19
C TYR A 38 -5.15 24.03 -17.36
N GLY A 39 -5.19 23.61 -16.10
CA GLY A 39 -6.16 24.08 -15.12
C GLY A 39 -6.64 22.99 -14.17
N TYR A 40 -7.75 23.25 -13.49
CA TYR A 40 -8.38 22.31 -12.56
C TYR A 40 -9.46 21.51 -13.29
N LEU A 41 -9.31 20.18 -13.34
CA LEU A 41 -10.35 19.33 -13.90
C LEU A 41 -11.54 19.24 -12.94
N PRO A 42 -12.77 19.11 -13.46
CA PRO A 42 -13.92 18.83 -12.64
C PRO A 42 -13.76 17.47 -11.95
N CYS A 43 -14.47 17.29 -10.83
CA CYS A 43 -14.49 16.04 -10.09
C CYS A 43 -14.90 14.87 -11.01
N ILE A 44 -14.13 13.79 -10.96
CA ILE A 44 -14.42 12.55 -11.70
C ILE A 44 -15.53 11.82 -10.95
N ILE A 45 -16.76 11.93 -11.47
CA ILE A 45 -17.95 11.30 -10.86
C ILE A 45 -18.54 10.16 -11.69
N SER A 46 -17.78 9.64 -12.67
CA SER A 46 -18.16 8.50 -13.51
C SER A 46 -19.57 8.62 -14.13
N ARG A 47 -19.96 9.83 -14.56
CA ARG A 47 -21.30 10.13 -15.11
C ARG A 47 -21.57 9.32 -16.38
N ASP A 48 -20.74 9.52 -17.40
CA ASP A 48 -20.84 8.85 -18.69
C ASP A 48 -19.50 8.20 -19.04
N PRO A 49 -19.49 6.95 -19.55
CA PRO A 49 -18.27 6.36 -20.06
C PRO A 49 -17.79 7.16 -21.29
N PRO A 50 -16.48 7.37 -21.45
CA PRO A 50 -15.97 8.09 -22.61
C PRO A 50 -16.15 7.24 -23.88
N ALA A 51 -16.36 7.91 -25.02
CA ALA A 51 -16.45 7.23 -26.33
C ALA A 51 -15.16 6.46 -26.68
N CYS A 52 -14.02 6.89 -26.16
CA CYS A 52 -12.76 6.17 -26.22
C CYS A 52 -11.97 6.33 -24.91
N TRP A 53 -11.33 5.25 -24.47
CA TRP A 53 -10.45 5.28 -23.31
C TRP A 53 -9.12 5.92 -23.69
N LEU A 54 -8.61 6.78 -22.80
CA LEU A 54 -7.26 7.31 -22.95
C LEU A 54 -6.24 6.20 -22.68
N SER A 55 -5.16 6.18 -23.46
CA SER A 55 -4.01 5.33 -23.19
C SER A 55 -3.15 5.99 -22.13
N TRP A 56 -3.04 5.32 -20.98
CA TRP A 56 -2.22 5.76 -19.85
C TRP A 56 -0.89 5.03 -19.86
N THR A 57 0.15 5.70 -19.39
CA THR A 57 1.46 5.13 -19.16
C THR A 57 1.77 5.25 -17.67
N ASP A 58 2.18 4.14 -17.05
CA ASP A 58 2.62 4.16 -15.66
C ASP A 58 3.97 4.86 -15.57
N VAL A 59 4.18 5.65 -14.51
CA VAL A 59 5.46 6.37 -14.34
C VAL A 59 6.64 5.40 -14.23
N ASN A 60 6.41 4.17 -13.75
CA ASN A 60 7.42 3.10 -13.70
C ASN A 60 7.90 2.64 -15.08
N GLU A 61 7.10 2.82 -16.13
CA GLU A 61 7.41 2.39 -17.51
C GLU A 61 8.16 3.46 -18.31
N LEU A 62 8.42 4.63 -17.71
CA LEU A 62 9.13 5.72 -18.36
C LEU A 62 10.64 5.47 -18.38
N VAL A 63 11.07 4.73 -19.39
CA VAL A 63 12.46 4.34 -19.64
C VAL A 63 13.06 5.07 -20.86
N PRO A 64 14.39 5.13 -21.02
CA PRO A 64 15.03 5.81 -22.14
C PRO A 64 14.53 5.37 -23.54
N GLU A 65 14.11 4.12 -23.69
CA GLU A 65 13.57 3.55 -24.93
C GLU A 65 12.22 4.18 -25.34
N ALA A 66 11.54 4.84 -24.40
CA ALA A 66 10.30 5.57 -24.66
C ALA A 66 10.53 7.00 -25.20
N ALA A 67 11.79 7.42 -25.38
CA ALA A 67 12.13 8.76 -25.87
C ALA A 67 11.39 9.13 -27.17
N GLY A 68 10.92 10.39 -27.24
CA GLY A 68 10.16 10.92 -28.37
C GLY A 68 8.67 10.54 -28.37
N ARG A 69 8.22 9.60 -27.54
CA ARG A 69 6.81 9.24 -27.43
C ARG A 69 6.04 10.27 -26.61
N THR A 70 4.82 10.58 -27.04
CA THR A 70 3.85 11.32 -26.22
C THR A 70 3.17 10.34 -25.27
N VAL A 71 3.23 10.62 -23.98
CA VAL A 71 2.66 9.79 -22.93
C VAL A 71 1.67 10.58 -22.10
N LEU A 72 0.71 9.86 -21.52
CA LEU A 72 -0.25 10.41 -20.58
C LEU A 72 -0.09 9.73 -19.23
N VAL A 73 0.30 10.51 -18.22
CA VAL A 73 0.63 9.99 -16.89
C VAL A 73 -0.22 10.67 -15.82
N ARG A 74 -0.39 9.98 -14.69
CA ARG A 74 -0.95 10.54 -13.46
C ARG A 74 0.01 10.33 -12.32
N GLY A 75 -0.05 11.21 -11.32
CA GLY A 75 0.77 11.07 -10.12
C GLY A 75 0.61 12.25 -9.18
N TRP A 76 1.32 12.17 -8.07
CA TRP A 76 1.34 13.16 -7.01
C TRP A 76 2.47 14.15 -7.23
N VAL A 77 2.20 15.44 -7.07
CA VAL A 77 3.24 16.47 -7.11
C VAL A 77 4.08 16.39 -5.84
N GLN A 78 5.28 15.84 -5.93
CA GLN A 78 6.17 15.72 -4.76
C GLN A 78 6.94 17.01 -4.51
N ALA A 79 7.51 17.60 -5.56
CA ALA A 79 8.30 18.82 -5.46
C ALA A 79 8.10 19.72 -6.69
N ILE A 80 8.30 21.02 -6.47
CA ILE A 80 8.20 22.06 -7.49
C ILE A 80 9.43 22.94 -7.37
N ARG A 81 10.13 23.16 -8.48
CA ARG A 81 11.26 24.08 -8.56
C ARG A 81 11.11 24.98 -9.77
N SER A 82 11.07 26.28 -9.54
CA SER A 82 10.90 27.28 -10.60
C SER A 82 12.19 28.03 -10.88
N VAL A 83 12.49 28.29 -12.14
CA VAL A 83 13.63 29.12 -12.56
C VAL A 83 13.12 30.27 -13.43
N GLY A 84 13.26 31.50 -12.94
CA GLY A 84 12.73 32.69 -13.61
C GLY A 84 11.21 32.63 -13.80
N LYS A 85 10.66 33.24 -14.86
CA LYS A 85 9.21 33.20 -15.19
C LYS A 85 8.82 32.07 -16.17
N LYS A 86 9.78 31.58 -16.95
CA LYS A 86 9.50 30.74 -18.14
C LYS A 86 9.73 29.25 -17.94
N LEU A 87 10.31 28.83 -16.81
CA LEU A 87 10.71 27.43 -16.59
C LEU A 87 10.25 26.94 -15.22
N THR A 88 9.56 25.80 -15.20
CA THR A 88 9.13 25.10 -13.98
C THR A 88 9.46 23.62 -14.11
N PHE A 89 10.15 23.10 -13.10
CA PHE A 89 10.37 21.68 -12.91
C PHE A 89 9.37 21.17 -11.87
N LEU A 90 8.64 20.13 -12.22
CA LEU A 90 7.77 19.37 -11.32
C LEU A 90 8.35 17.98 -11.14
N VAL A 91 8.38 17.49 -9.91
CA VAL A 91 8.72 16.10 -9.62
C VAL A 91 7.42 15.38 -9.32
N VAL A 92 7.09 14.39 -10.16
CA VAL A 92 5.83 13.63 -10.06
C VAL A 92 6.14 12.22 -9.57
N ARG A 93 5.43 11.80 -8.53
CA ARG A 93 5.56 10.49 -7.90
C ARG A 93 4.33 9.64 -8.14
N ASP A 94 4.54 8.38 -8.48
CA ASP A 94 3.51 7.35 -8.49
C ASP A 94 4.07 6.04 -7.93
N GLY A 95 3.60 5.63 -6.74
CA GLY A 95 4.22 4.55 -5.97
C GLY A 95 5.72 4.83 -5.71
N PHE A 96 6.58 3.94 -6.19
CA PHE A 96 8.05 4.07 -6.14
C PHE A 96 8.63 4.85 -7.32
N ALA A 97 7.84 5.10 -8.36
CA ALA A 97 8.26 5.80 -9.55
C ALA A 97 8.29 7.31 -9.27
N ILE A 98 9.39 7.97 -9.64
CA ILE A 98 9.53 9.41 -9.55
C ILE A 98 10.13 9.89 -10.86
N VAL A 99 9.44 10.81 -11.54
CA VAL A 99 9.88 11.39 -12.82
C VAL A 99 9.94 12.91 -12.74
N GLN A 100 10.92 13.50 -13.41
CA GLN A 100 11.00 14.94 -13.58
C GLN A 100 10.18 15.38 -14.79
N CYS A 101 9.34 16.39 -14.60
CA CYS A 101 8.50 17.01 -15.61
C CYS A 101 8.96 18.45 -15.82
N VAL A 102 9.17 18.84 -17.07
CA VAL A 102 9.71 20.15 -17.45
C VAL A 102 8.66 20.93 -18.23
N ILE A 103 8.29 22.10 -17.71
CA ILE A 103 7.35 23.04 -18.32
C ILE A 103 8.12 24.29 -18.71
N PHE A 104 8.13 24.61 -20.00
CA PHE A 104 8.90 25.74 -20.55
C PHE A 104 8.10 26.51 -21.59
N THR A 105 7.88 27.82 -21.38
CA THR A 105 7.09 28.69 -22.28
C THR A 105 7.66 28.74 -23.72
N GLY A 106 8.95 28.46 -23.93
CA GLY A 106 9.53 28.46 -25.28
C GLY A 106 9.11 27.27 -26.16
N LYS A 107 8.29 26.33 -25.67
CA LYS A 107 7.73 25.23 -26.45
C LYS A 107 6.35 25.57 -26.99
N ALA A 108 6.04 25.06 -28.18
CA ALA A 108 4.75 25.27 -28.81
C ALA A 108 3.60 24.79 -27.91
N GLY A 109 2.61 25.65 -27.67
CA GLY A 109 1.43 25.35 -26.85
C GLY A 109 1.59 25.59 -25.34
N VAL A 110 2.77 25.97 -24.85
CA VAL A 110 3.01 26.32 -23.45
C VAL A 110 3.06 27.84 -23.30
N VAL A 111 2.12 28.42 -22.55
CA VAL A 111 2.03 29.87 -22.29
C VAL A 111 2.54 30.21 -20.89
N ASP A 112 2.85 31.49 -20.63
CA ASP A 112 3.38 31.93 -19.33
C ASP A 112 2.40 31.64 -18.19
N GLU A 113 1.09 31.71 -18.46
CA GLU A 113 0.02 31.39 -17.50
C GLU A 113 0.00 29.90 -17.12
N MET A 114 0.33 28.99 -18.05
CA MET A 114 0.47 27.56 -17.76
C MET A 114 1.69 27.32 -16.85
N THR A 115 2.79 28.01 -17.14
CA THR A 115 3.98 27.95 -16.30
C THR A 115 3.67 28.49 -14.90
N GLN A 116 2.94 29.61 -14.79
CA GLN A 116 2.49 30.18 -13.51
C GLN A 116 1.54 29.24 -12.76
N PHE A 117 0.55 28.68 -13.44
CA PHE A 117 -0.39 27.71 -12.86
C PHE A 117 0.36 26.54 -12.22
N SER A 118 1.30 25.95 -12.96
CA SER A 118 2.07 24.78 -12.52
C SER A 118 2.89 25.05 -11.26
N ARG A 119 3.32 26.29 -11.03
CA ARG A 119 4.10 26.69 -9.83
C ARG A 119 3.25 26.81 -8.58
N ASN A 120 1.96 27.10 -8.78
CA ASN A 120 1.02 27.37 -7.71
C ASN A 120 0.21 26.11 -7.33
N ILE A 121 0.43 24.98 -8.02
CA ILE A 121 -0.15 23.70 -7.62
C ILE A 121 0.40 23.33 -6.24
N PRO A 122 -0.44 23.11 -5.22
CA PRO A 122 0.02 22.61 -3.93
C PRO A 122 0.79 21.30 -4.08
N LYS A 123 1.87 21.14 -3.30
CA LYS A 123 2.50 19.82 -3.12
C LYS A 123 1.44 18.81 -2.70
N GLU A 124 1.62 17.56 -3.13
CA GLU A 124 0.74 16.43 -2.88
C GLU A 124 -0.64 16.54 -3.55
N SER A 125 -0.82 17.48 -4.47
CA SER A 125 -1.94 17.46 -5.42
C SER A 125 -1.77 16.31 -6.41
N PHE A 126 -2.88 15.67 -6.77
CA PHE A 126 -2.90 14.63 -7.80
C PHE A 126 -3.17 15.28 -9.15
N ILE A 127 -2.28 15.02 -10.11
CA ILE A 127 -2.28 15.70 -11.41
C ILE A 127 -2.26 14.70 -12.56
N ARG A 128 -2.69 15.18 -13.73
CA ARG A 128 -2.56 14.54 -15.03
C ARG A 128 -1.61 15.35 -15.89
N ILE A 129 -0.65 14.68 -16.53
CA ILE A 129 0.29 15.29 -17.46
C ILE A 129 0.21 14.59 -18.81
N GLU A 130 0.18 15.38 -19.87
CA GLU A 130 0.49 14.93 -21.23
C GLU A 130 1.82 15.56 -21.64
N GLY A 131 2.78 14.74 -22.05
CA GLY A 131 4.11 15.23 -22.38
C GLY A 131 4.90 14.25 -23.24
N ILE A 132 6.01 14.74 -23.79
CA ILE A 132 6.93 13.97 -24.64
C ILE A 132 8.11 13.51 -23.78
N VAL A 133 8.43 12.23 -23.83
CA VAL A 133 9.60 11.67 -23.13
C VAL A 133 10.88 12.17 -23.78
N SER A 134 11.81 12.66 -22.97
CA SER A 134 13.14 13.12 -23.40
C SER A 134 14.21 12.60 -22.46
N VAL A 135 15.38 12.26 -23.00
CA VAL A 135 16.53 11.81 -22.20
C VAL A 135 17.44 13.01 -21.91
N PRO A 136 17.69 13.34 -20.63
CA PRO A 136 18.59 14.43 -20.29
C PRO A 136 20.05 14.07 -20.59
N SER A 137 20.89 15.07 -20.85
CA SER A 137 22.32 14.85 -21.13
C SER A 137 23.15 14.44 -19.91
N LYS A 138 22.63 14.69 -18.71
CA LYS A 138 23.23 14.29 -17.43
C LYS A 138 22.21 13.44 -16.66
N PRO A 139 22.66 12.42 -15.90
CA PRO A 139 21.79 11.66 -15.02
C PRO A 139 21.04 12.56 -14.03
N LEU A 140 19.78 12.22 -13.80
CA LEU A 140 18.93 12.96 -12.86
C LEU A 140 19.21 12.50 -11.43
N GLN A 141 19.27 13.46 -10.52
CA GLN A 141 19.35 13.21 -9.08
C GLN A 141 17.97 13.40 -8.45
N GLY A 142 17.61 12.51 -7.52
CA GLY A 142 16.34 12.61 -6.78
C GLY A 142 15.10 12.09 -7.52
N THR A 143 15.28 11.48 -8.70
CA THR A 143 14.23 10.76 -9.43
C THR A 143 14.65 9.32 -9.65
N THR A 144 13.69 8.38 -9.63
CA THR A 144 13.99 6.98 -9.94
C THR A 144 14.11 6.77 -11.44
N GLN A 145 13.32 7.52 -12.22
CA GLN A 145 13.43 7.52 -13.67
C GLN A 145 14.53 8.45 -14.16
N GLN A 146 15.28 7.96 -15.16
CA GLN A 146 16.40 8.66 -15.82
C GLN A 146 15.95 9.33 -17.14
N VAL A 147 14.67 9.70 -17.22
CA VAL A 147 14.08 10.47 -18.31
C VAL A 147 13.32 11.67 -17.75
N GLU A 148 13.10 12.67 -18.61
CA GLU A 148 12.27 13.83 -18.31
C GLU A 148 11.03 13.83 -19.20
N LEU A 149 9.91 14.31 -18.65
CA LEU A 149 8.71 14.59 -19.43
C LEU A 149 8.67 16.07 -19.81
N SER A 150 8.78 16.33 -21.11
CA SER A 150 8.50 17.65 -21.68
C SER A 150 6.99 17.88 -21.73
N VAL A 151 6.47 18.68 -20.80
CA VAL A 151 5.02 18.81 -20.56
C VAL A 151 4.37 19.71 -21.61
N ASN A 152 3.32 19.20 -22.26
CA ASN A 152 2.49 19.94 -23.20
C ASN A 152 1.14 20.32 -22.57
N LYS A 153 0.60 19.47 -21.69
CA LYS A 153 -0.62 19.75 -20.94
C LYS A 153 -0.50 19.29 -19.49
N ILE A 154 -1.06 20.06 -18.57
CA ILE A 154 -1.06 19.74 -17.14
C ILE A 154 -2.38 20.11 -16.49
N TYR A 155 -3.03 19.13 -15.87
CA TYR A 155 -4.28 19.36 -15.16
C TYR A 155 -4.20 18.90 -13.73
N CYS A 156 -4.70 19.71 -12.81
CA CYS A 156 -4.91 19.30 -11.43
C CYS A 156 -6.22 18.51 -11.35
N ILE A 157 -6.11 17.23 -11.03
CA ILE A 157 -7.25 16.32 -10.85
C ILE A 157 -7.83 16.54 -9.46
N SER A 158 -6.98 16.46 -8.43
CA SER A 158 -7.33 16.70 -7.03
C SER A 158 -6.31 17.63 -6.40
N GLN A 159 -6.76 18.83 -6.03
CA GLN A 159 -5.92 19.79 -5.34
C GLN A 159 -5.74 19.38 -3.87
N ALA A 160 -4.50 19.31 -3.42
CA ALA A 160 -4.21 19.12 -2.00
C ALA A 160 -4.47 20.40 -1.20
N LEU A 161 -4.81 20.23 0.07
CA LEU A 161 -4.82 21.34 1.02
C LEU A 161 -3.38 21.76 1.32
N ASN A 162 -3.13 23.07 1.42
CA ASN A 162 -1.83 23.63 1.82
C ASN A 162 -1.56 23.46 3.34
N LEU A 163 -1.92 22.31 3.92
CA LEU A 163 -1.84 22.00 5.35
C LEU A 163 -1.33 20.57 5.54
N SER A 164 -0.16 20.26 4.97
CA SER A 164 0.49 18.97 5.20
C SER A 164 0.84 18.83 6.70
N PRO A 165 0.48 17.71 7.36
CA PRO A 165 0.70 17.52 8.79
C PRO A 165 2.18 17.45 9.16
N PHE A 166 3.03 17.06 8.20
CA PHE A 166 4.48 17.06 8.27
C PHE A 166 5.04 17.14 6.85
N LEU A 167 6.34 17.43 6.70
CA LEU A 167 7.00 17.40 5.40
C LEU A 167 7.25 15.96 4.97
N PHE A 168 6.98 15.65 3.69
CA PHE A 168 7.22 14.32 3.14
C PHE A 168 8.69 13.92 3.31
N GLU A 169 9.61 14.87 3.09
CA GLU A 169 11.05 14.68 3.19
C GLU A 169 11.50 14.31 4.61
N ASP A 170 10.83 14.84 5.64
CA ASP A 170 11.12 14.51 7.04
C ASP A 170 10.68 13.08 7.38
N ALA A 171 9.55 12.61 6.82
CA ALA A 171 9.05 11.26 7.04
C ALA A 171 9.79 10.17 6.23
N THR A 172 10.62 10.57 5.24
CA THR A 172 11.46 9.65 4.44
C THR A 172 12.91 9.60 4.89
N ARG A 173 13.32 10.44 5.85
CA ARG A 173 14.70 10.54 6.31
C ARG A 173 15.16 9.23 6.94
N SER A 174 16.42 8.85 6.67
CA SER A 174 17.02 7.64 7.22
C SER A 174 17.50 7.82 8.66
N TYR A 175 17.62 6.71 9.41
CA TYR A 175 18.22 6.73 10.74
C TYR A 175 19.69 7.16 10.73
N GLU A 176 20.43 6.81 9.68
CA GLU A 176 21.84 7.20 9.51
C GLU A 176 21.97 8.71 9.32
N GLU A 177 21.13 9.34 8.48
CA GLU A 177 21.14 10.80 8.31
C GLU A 177 20.82 11.54 9.61
N LEU A 178 19.86 11.03 10.40
CA LEU A 178 19.53 11.61 11.71
C LEU A 178 20.71 11.50 12.68
N LYS A 179 21.37 10.34 12.72
CA LYS A 179 22.56 10.11 13.55
C LYS A 179 23.72 11.01 13.13
N ASP A 180 24.05 11.06 11.84
CA ASP A 180 25.12 11.90 11.28
C ASP A 180 24.86 13.39 11.49
N ALA A 181 23.60 13.82 11.49
CA ALA A 181 23.25 15.19 11.83
C ALA A 181 23.55 15.49 13.31
N VAL A 182 23.14 14.59 14.22
CA VAL A 182 23.41 14.72 15.66
C VAL A 182 24.91 14.74 15.93
N ASP A 183 25.69 13.86 15.27
CA ASP A 183 27.15 13.81 15.40
C ASP A 183 27.83 15.11 14.91
N ARG A 184 27.20 15.82 13.95
CA ARG A 184 27.62 17.16 13.48
C ARG A 184 27.05 18.32 14.31
N GLY A 185 26.35 18.04 15.42
CA GLY A 185 25.71 19.05 16.26
C GLY A 185 24.47 19.69 15.64
N GLN A 186 23.87 19.08 14.62
CA GLN A 186 22.65 19.54 13.95
C GLN A 186 21.46 18.70 14.41
N LYS A 187 20.30 19.33 14.59
CA LYS A 187 19.04 18.63 14.84
C LYS A 187 18.15 18.73 13.62
N LEU A 188 18.08 17.65 12.86
CA LEU A 188 17.08 17.52 11.79
C LEU A 188 15.72 17.14 12.40
N PRO A 189 14.60 17.60 11.82
CA PRO A 189 13.28 17.15 12.24
C PRO A 189 13.12 15.64 12.07
N ASP A 190 12.49 14.98 13.04
CA ASP A 190 12.04 13.60 12.91
C ASP A 190 10.54 13.58 13.27
N VAL A 191 9.76 12.87 12.46
CA VAL A 191 8.30 12.86 12.60
C VAL A 191 7.91 11.75 13.57
N ALA A 192 7.43 12.14 14.76
CA ALA A 192 7.02 11.20 15.79
C ALA A 192 5.93 10.22 15.29
N LEU A 193 6.01 8.96 15.73
CA LEU A 193 5.17 7.87 15.24
C LEU A 193 3.67 8.14 15.44
N ASP A 194 3.28 8.76 16.54
CA ASP A 194 1.89 9.15 16.83
C ASP A 194 1.34 10.15 15.80
N ILE A 195 2.14 11.16 15.42
CA ILE A 195 1.77 12.12 14.37
C ILE A 195 1.58 11.40 13.03
N ARG A 196 2.48 10.46 12.71
CA ARG A 196 2.40 9.63 11.49
C ARG A 196 1.15 8.75 11.47
N LEU A 197 0.83 8.10 12.59
CA LEU A 197 -0.36 7.24 12.73
C LEU A 197 -1.66 8.06 12.69
N ASN A 198 -1.70 9.23 13.32
CA ASN A 198 -2.86 10.14 13.24
C ASN A 198 -3.12 10.66 11.82
N ASN A 199 -2.10 10.63 10.96
CA ASN A 199 -2.17 11.05 9.55
C ASN A 199 -1.79 9.90 8.61
N ARG A 200 -2.17 8.66 8.96
CA ARG A 200 -1.70 7.44 8.29
C ARG A 200 -1.89 7.43 6.76
N PRO A 201 -3.01 7.90 6.17
CA PRO A 201 -3.14 7.92 4.70
C PRO A 201 -2.06 8.76 3.99
N TYR A 202 -1.56 9.80 4.65
CA TYR A 202 -0.45 10.61 4.14
C TYR A 202 0.88 9.90 4.33
N ASP A 203 1.13 9.37 5.53
CA ASP A 203 2.36 8.61 5.84
C ASP A 203 2.53 7.36 4.97
N LEU A 204 1.45 6.68 4.61
CA LEU A 204 1.48 5.51 3.73
C LEU A 204 2.03 5.83 2.33
N ARG A 205 2.14 7.10 1.94
CA ARG A 205 2.73 7.49 0.66
C ARG A 205 4.26 7.40 0.64
N THR A 206 4.91 7.29 1.80
CA THR A 206 6.37 7.19 1.85
C THR A 206 6.85 5.86 1.25
N PRO A 207 8.04 5.83 0.60
CA PRO A 207 8.53 4.61 -0.04
C PRO A 207 8.69 3.44 0.94
N ALA A 208 9.21 3.67 2.15
CA ALA A 208 9.33 2.59 3.15
C ALA A 208 7.97 2.01 3.55
N ASN A 209 6.94 2.83 3.79
CA ASN A 209 5.62 2.28 4.08
C ASN A 209 5.05 1.50 2.90
N GLN A 210 5.14 2.03 1.67
CA GLN A 210 4.72 1.32 0.46
C GLN A 210 5.43 -0.04 0.31
N ALA A 211 6.72 -0.12 0.64
CA ALA A 211 7.52 -1.34 0.63
C ALA A 211 7.07 -2.33 1.74
N ILE A 212 6.87 -1.87 2.98
CA ILE A 212 6.40 -2.70 4.10
C ILE A 212 5.09 -3.40 3.75
N PHE A 213 4.10 -2.67 3.23
CA PHE A 213 2.79 -3.27 2.91
C PHE A 213 2.85 -4.25 1.73
N ARG A 214 3.72 -4.03 0.75
CA ARG A 214 3.93 -5.00 -0.36
C ARG A 214 4.58 -6.27 0.13
N ILE A 215 5.62 -6.16 0.96
CA ILE A 215 6.27 -7.32 1.58
C ILE A 215 5.28 -8.07 2.48
N GLN A 216 4.48 -7.36 3.28
CA GLN A 216 3.42 -7.96 4.10
C GLN A 216 2.40 -8.73 3.26
N SER A 217 1.90 -8.11 2.18
CA SER A 217 0.94 -8.75 1.27
C SER A 217 1.53 -9.97 0.57
N LEU A 218 2.80 -9.90 0.12
CA LEU A 218 3.48 -11.04 -0.46
C LEU A 218 3.64 -12.17 0.56
N ALA A 219 4.02 -11.84 1.81
CA ALA A 219 4.20 -12.84 2.85
C ALA A 219 2.92 -13.61 3.16
N GLU A 220 1.78 -12.91 3.26
CA GLU A 220 0.47 -13.53 3.45
C GLU A 220 0.05 -14.40 2.25
N SER A 221 0.22 -13.88 1.03
CA SER A 221 -0.09 -14.64 -0.20
C SER A 221 0.76 -15.90 -0.31
N GLU A 222 2.05 -15.79 -0.01
CA GLU A 222 3.00 -16.89 -0.12
C GLU A 222 2.78 -17.94 0.97
N PHE A 223 2.46 -17.53 2.20
CA PHE A 223 1.99 -18.43 3.25
C PHE A 223 0.83 -19.31 2.77
N CYS A 224 -0.20 -18.68 2.21
CA CYS A 224 -1.37 -19.39 1.69
C CYS A 224 -1.00 -20.32 0.52
N LYS A 225 -0.14 -19.88 -0.41
CA LYS A 225 0.29 -20.70 -1.56
C LYS A 225 1.10 -21.92 -1.12
N ILE A 226 2.05 -21.74 -0.20
CA ILE A 226 2.89 -22.84 0.29
C ILE A 226 2.02 -23.90 0.98
N LEU A 227 1.14 -23.49 1.89
CA LEU A 227 0.27 -24.43 2.60
C LEU A 227 -0.76 -25.08 1.66
N ALA A 228 -1.35 -24.34 0.73
CA ALA A 228 -2.24 -24.91 -0.29
C ALA A 228 -1.50 -25.98 -1.13
N SER A 229 -0.22 -25.78 -1.47
CA SER A 229 0.60 -26.77 -2.18
C SER A 229 0.86 -28.05 -1.36
N LYS A 230 0.72 -27.98 -0.04
CA LYS A 230 0.77 -29.12 0.89
C LYS A 230 -0.62 -29.72 1.17
N GLY A 231 -1.67 -29.18 0.55
CA GLY A 231 -3.04 -29.65 0.63
C GLY A 231 -3.84 -29.07 1.80
N PHE A 232 -3.36 -28.00 2.44
CA PHE A 232 -4.12 -27.29 3.47
C PHE A 232 -5.33 -26.60 2.84
N LEU A 233 -6.47 -26.71 3.51
CA LEU A 233 -7.70 -26.06 3.11
C LEU A 233 -7.81 -24.68 3.77
N GLY A 234 -8.08 -23.64 2.98
CA GLY A 234 -8.39 -22.31 3.50
C GLY A 234 -9.75 -22.32 4.20
N THR A 235 -9.81 -21.84 5.44
CA THR A 235 -11.01 -21.84 6.27
C THR A 235 -11.30 -20.47 6.87
N HIS A 236 -12.57 -20.21 7.19
CA HIS A 236 -13.01 -18.99 7.84
C HIS A 236 -13.89 -19.35 9.04
N THR A 237 -13.39 -19.07 10.23
CA THR A 237 -14.04 -19.39 11.50
C THR A 237 -14.66 -18.13 12.11
N PRO A 238 -15.76 -18.27 12.87
CA PRO A 238 -16.44 -17.11 13.45
C PRO A 238 -15.52 -16.41 14.46
N LYS A 239 -15.44 -15.07 14.34
CA LYS A 239 -14.63 -14.21 15.25
C LYS A 239 -15.42 -13.71 16.45
N ILE A 240 -16.74 -13.86 16.42
CA ILE A 240 -17.63 -13.53 17.54
C ILE A 240 -18.06 -14.85 18.19
N THR A 241 -17.82 -14.99 19.48
CA THR A 241 -18.11 -16.20 20.25
C THR A 241 -19.03 -15.87 21.44
N PRO A 242 -19.86 -16.82 21.91
CA PRO A 242 -20.78 -16.59 23.04
C PRO A 242 -20.06 -16.46 24.40
N GLY A 243 -18.75 -16.67 24.45
CA GLY A 243 -17.93 -16.54 25.65
C GLY A 243 -16.44 -16.72 25.37
N VAL A 244 -15.64 -16.68 26.44
CA VAL A 244 -14.18 -16.81 26.39
C VAL A 244 -13.79 -18.22 25.93
N SER A 245 -13.16 -18.34 24.76
CA SER A 245 -12.74 -19.61 24.19
C SER A 245 -11.46 -20.17 24.83
N GLU A 246 -10.53 -19.30 25.24
CA GLU A 246 -9.22 -19.69 25.77
C GLU A 246 -9.01 -19.07 27.15
N GLY A 247 -8.79 -19.90 28.17
CA GLY A 247 -8.56 -19.43 29.53
C GLY A 247 -7.23 -18.69 29.66
N GLY A 248 -7.21 -17.53 30.34
CA GLY A 248 -5.97 -16.86 30.77
C GLY A 248 -5.73 -15.46 30.22
N SER A 249 -6.48 -15.01 29.22
CA SER A 249 -6.27 -13.69 28.57
C SER A 249 -7.55 -12.86 28.56
N ALA A 250 -7.41 -11.54 28.77
CA ALA A 250 -8.54 -10.61 28.66
C ALA A 250 -9.13 -10.66 27.23
N VAL A 251 -10.45 -10.71 27.10
CA VAL A 251 -11.17 -10.71 25.80
C VAL A 251 -11.91 -9.39 25.59
N PHE A 252 -12.10 -8.97 24.34
CA PHE A 252 -13.01 -7.88 24.03
C PHE A 252 -14.44 -8.38 24.11
N MET A 253 -15.22 -7.81 25.04
CA MET A 253 -16.65 -8.08 25.18
C MET A 253 -17.45 -7.07 24.36
N LEU A 254 -18.45 -7.55 23.63
CA LEU A 254 -19.38 -6.74 22.84
C LEU A 254 -20.83 -7.05 23.22
N LYS A 255 -21.68 -6.01 23.17
CA LYS A 255 -23.13 -6.20 23.23
C LYS A 255 -23.59 -6.79 21.91
N TYR A 256 -24.27 -7.92 21.98
CA TYR A 256 -24.81 -8.65 20.86
C TYR A 256 -26.34 -8.58 20.84
N VAL A 257 -26.94 -9.15 19.81
CA VAL A 257 -28.37 -9.04 19.52
C VAL A 257 -29.22 -9.43 20.74
N ASN A 258 -30.34 -8.72 20.93
CA ASN A 258 -31.31 -8.97 22.01
C ASN A 258 -30.72 -8.92 23.43
N GLY A 259 -29.71 -8.07 23.65
CA GLY A 259 -29.09 -7.88 24.96
C GLY A 259 -28.16 -9.03 25.38
N GLN A 260 -27.88 -9.99 24.49
CA GLN A 260 -26.86 -11.00 24.71
C GLN A 260 -25.48 -10.35 24.72
N THR A 261 -24.51 -10.98 25.38
CA THR A 261 -23.12 -10.55 25.31
C THR A 261 -22.34 -11.57 24.49
N ALA A 262 -21.40 -11.10 23.69
CA ALA A 262 -20.47 -11.94 22.95
C ALA A 262 -19.04 -11.43 23.18
N SER A 263 -18.06 -12.23 22.80
CA SER A 263 -16.64 -11.87 22.84
C SER A 263 -16.00 -12.00 21.47
N LEU A 264 -14.93 -11.23 21.24
CA LEU A 264 -14.04 -11.47 20.10
C LEU A 264 -13.09 -12.63 20.41
N ALA A 265 -12.99 -13.58 19.48
CA ALA A 265 -12.03 -14.67 19.54
C ALA A 265 -10.60 -14.12 19.49
N GLN A 266 -9.77 -14.55 20.43
CA GLN A 266 -8.34 -14.19 20.46
C GLN A 266 -7.53 -14.95 19.42
N SER A 267 -7.95 -16.18 19.14
CA SER A 267 -7.34 -17.04 18.16
C SER A 267 -8.39 -18.00 17.59
N PRO A 268 -8.21 -18.53 16.37
CA PRO A 268 -9.11 -19.54 15.83
C PRO A 268 -8.79 -20.95 16.36
N GLN A 269 -7.96 -21.10 17.41
CA GLN A 269 -7.41 -22.39 17.83
C GLN A 269 -8.49 -23.45 18.07
N LEU A 270 -9.52 -23.16 18.87
CA LEU A 270 -10.60 -24.11 19.13
C LEU A 270 -11.30 -24.54 17.84
N TYR A 271 -11.62 -23.59 16.96
CA TYR A 271 -12.32 -23.90 15.72
C TYR A 271 -11.44 -24.72 14.76
N LYS A 272 -10.14 -24.42 14.66
CA LYS A 272 -9.19 -25.23 13.87
C LYS A 272 -9.17 -26.68 14.36
N GLN A 273 -9.11 -26.91 15.67
CA GLN A 273 -9.16 -28.25 16.24
C GLN A 273 -10.49 -28.96 15.97
N MET A 274 -11.62 -28.25 16.06
CA MET A 274 -12.93 -28.79 15.69
C MET A 274 -12.99 -29.18 14.21
N LEU A 275 -12.36 -28.40 13.32
CA LEU A 275 -12.30 -28.69 11.88
C LEU A 275 -11.45 -29.94 11.59
N ILE A 276 -10.33 -30.12 12.30
CA ILE A 276 -9.56 -31.36 12.24
C ILE A 276 -10.40 -32.56 12.71
N ASN A 277 -11.08 -32.43 13.85
CA ASN A 277 -11.99 -33.46 14.37
C ASN A 277 -13.18 -33.74 13.43
N ALA A 278 -13.58 -32.76 12.62
CA ALA A 278 -14.60 -32.92 11.58
C ALA A 278 -14.07 -33.62 10.31
N GLY A 279 -12.80 -34.04 10.28
CA GLY A 279 -12.21 -34.81 9.18
C GLY A 279 -11.55 -33.97 8.08
N LEU A 280 -11.33 -32.67 8.29
CA LEU A 280 -10.70 -31.79 7.28
C LEU A 280 -9.18 -31.96 7.15
N LYS A 281 -8.56 -32.82 8.00
CA LYS A 281 -7.14 -33.25 8.01
C LYS A 281 -6.08 -32.15 8.13
N GLN A 282 -6.16 -31.05 7.40
CA GLN A 282 -5.23 -29.94 7.43
C GLN A 282 -5.91 -28.66 6.97
N VAL A 283 -5.86 -27.63 7.81
CA VAL A 283 -6.58 -26.37 7.62
C VAL A 283 -5.67 -25.18 7.89
N MET A 284 -5.88 -24.10 7.16
CA MET A 284 -5.22 -22.82 7.36
C MET A 284 -6.24 -21.68 7.47
N GLU A 285 -5.87 -20.60 8.14
CA GLU A 285 -6.70 -19.42 8.30
C GLU A 285 -5.86 -18.16 8.51
N VAL A 286 -6.33 -17.03 7.97
CA VAL A 286 -5.73 -15.70 8.11
C VAL A 286 -6.68 -14.76 8.84
N GLY A 287 -6.19 -14.07 9.87
CA GLY A 287 -6.89 -13.06 10.67
C GLY A 287 -6.88 -13.37 12.17
N VAL A 288 -6.89 -12.36 13.06
CA VAL A 288 -7.05 -12.53 14.53
C VAL A 288 -7.21 -11.19 15.30
N TYR A 289 -7.54 -11.25 16.60
CA TYR A 289 -7.59 -10.12 17.54
C TYR A 289 -6.84 -10.47 18.84
N ARG A 290 -6.20 -9.52 19.55
CA ARG A 290 -5.57 -9.78 20.86
C ARG A 290 -6.07 -8.80 21.90
N ALA A 291 -6.84 -9.26 22.88
CA ALA A 291 -7.35 -8.36 23.90
C ALA A 291 -6.40 -8.18 25.11
N GLU A 292 -5.08 -8.22 24.90
CA GLU A 292 -4.10 -7.98 25.97
C GLU A 292 -3.83 -6.50 26.18
N LYS A 293 -3.89 -6.04 27.43
CA LYS A 293 -3.56 -4.66 27.83
C LYS A 293 -2.04 -4.47 27.94
N SER A 294 -1.34 -4.62 26.82
CA SER A 294 0.11 -4.44 26.71
C SER A 294 0.40 -3.31 25.72
N ASN A 295 0.99 -2.22 26.21
CA ASN A 295 1.39 -1.09 25.38
C ASN A 295 2.92 -1.05 25.27
N THR A 296 3.45 -1.77 24.29
CA THR A 296 4.89 -1.83 24.00
C THR A 296 5.09 -1.81 22.49
N TYR A 297 6.32 -1.60 22.03
CA TYR A 297 6.65 -1.57 20.60
C TYR A 297 6.44 -2.91 19.85
N ARG A 298 6.10 -4.01 20.54
CA ARG A 298 5.86 -5.35 19.94
C ARG A 298 4.42 -5.85 20.05
N HIS A 299 3.56 -5.15 20.79
CA HIS A 299 2.23 -5.66 21.14
C HIS A 299 1.15 -4.75 20.58
N LEU A 300 0.19 -5.34 19.86
CA LEU A 300 -1.01 -4.69 19.34
C LEU A 300 -2.25 -5.40 19.89
N CYS A 301 -3.33 -4.64 20.06
CA CYS A 301 -4.63 -5.18 20.46
C CYS A 301 -5.38 -5.89 19.30
N GLU A 302 -4.95 -5.65 18.06
CA GLU A 302 -5.49 -6.28 16.87
C GLU A 302 -4.33 -6.51 15.89
N TYR A 303 -4.25 -7.71 15.33
CA TYR A 303 -3.20 -8.09 14.39
C TYR A 303 -3.67 -9.24 13.50
N ILE A 304 -3.12 -9.36 12.31
CA ILE A 304 -3.43 -10.46 11.40
C ILE A 304 -2.58 -11.67 11.77
N GLY A 305 -3.22 -12.73 12.29
CA GLY A 305 -2.57 -14.01 12.55
C GLY A 305 -2.58 -14.91 11.32
N LEU A 306 -1.49 -15.65 11.11
CA LEU A 306 -1.38 -16.72 10.11
C LEU A 306 -1.42 -18.06 10.85
N HIS A 307 -2.50 -18.82 10.66
CA HIS A 307 -2.76 -20.04 11.42
C HIS A 307 -2.78 -21.26 10.52
N ALA A 308 -2.22 -22.34 11.01
CA ALA A 308 -2.30 -23.67 10.43
C ALA A 308 -2.63 -24.69 11.52
N GLU A 309 -3.26 -25.80 11.15
CA GLU A 309 -3.49 -26.98 11.98
C GLU A 309 -3.52 -28.20 11.08
N MET A 310 -2.95 -29.32 11.50
CA MET A 310 -2.97 -30.57 10.73
C MET A 310 -3.04 -31.80 11.64
N GLU A 311 -3.64 -32.86 11.12
CA GLU A 311 -3.61 -34.20 11.69
C GLU A 311 -2.17 -34.73 11.65
N ILE A 312 -1.70 -35.26 12.78
CA ILE A 312 -0.41 -35.96 12.89
C ILE A 312 -0.64 -37.47 12.88
N LYS A 313 0.31 -38.23 12.34
CA LYS A 313 0.20 -39.70 12.29
C LYS A 313 0.98 -40.38 13.41
N GLU A 314 2.23 -39.96 13.62
CA GLU A 314 3.16 -40.62 14.53
C GLU A 314 3.79 -39.61 15.50
N HIS A 315 4.19 -38.43 15.02
CA HIS A 315 4.93 -37.48 15.84
C HIS A 315 4.69 -36.03 15.43
N TYR A 316 4.71 -35.10 16.39
CA TYR A 316 4.50 -33.67 16.14
C TYR A 316 5.62 -33.03 15.29
N PHE A 317 6.73 -33.74 15.05
CA PHE A 317 7.77 -33.31 14.10
C PHE A 317 7.26 -33.23 12.67
N GLU A 318 6.20 -33.98 12.32
CA GLU A 318 5.50 -33.81 11.04
C GLU A 318 5.02 -32.35 10.86
N VAL A 319 4.58 -31.68 11.94
CA VAL A 319 4.21 -30.27 11.91
C VAL A 319 5.44 -29.37 11.81
N ILE A 320 6.51 -29.70 12.53
CA ILE A 320 7.77 -28.94 12.48
C ILE A 320 8.36 -28.96 11.07
N ASP A 321 8.34 -30.10 10.38
CA ASP A 321 8.83 -30.22 9.00
C ASP A 321 8.06 -29.29 8.04
N ILE A 322 6.74 -29.16 8.23
CA ILE A 322 5.92 -28.21 7.48
C ILE A 322 6.29 -26.76 7.82
N VAL A 323 6.51 -26.46 9.10
CA VAL A 323 6.91 -25.11 9.56
C VAL A 323 8.28 -24.72 9.00
N ASP A 324 9.24 -25.64 8.97
CA ASP A 324 10.57 -25.40 8.41
C ASP A 324 10.49 -25.11 6.90
N ILE A 325 9.81 -25.99 6.14
CA ILE A 325 9.56 -25.78 4.70
C ILE A 325 8.86 -24.44 4.45
N LEU A 326 7.88 -24.10 5.29
CA LEU A 326 7.12 -22.85 5.18
C LEU A 326 8.04 -21.64 5.30
N PHE A 327 8.83 -21.54 6.37
CA PHE A 327 9.66 -20.37 6.61
C PHE A 327 10.82 -20.26 5.61
N VAL A 328 11.50 -21.36 5.28
CA VAL A 328 12.58 -21.36 4.28
C VAL A 328 12.06 -20.82 2.94
N LYS A 329 10.97 -21.41 2.42
CA LYS A 329 10.39 -20.97 1.13
C LYS A 329 9.87 -19.54 1.17
N LEU A 330 9.22 -19.15 2.26
CA LEU A 330 8.68 -17.80 2.44
C LEU A 330 9.81 -16.75 2.38
N PHE A 331 10.88 -16.95 3.16
CA PHE A 331 12.00 -16.01 3.20
C PHE A 331 12.78 -15.97 1.89
N ASP A 332 13.00 -17.11 1.25
CA ASP A 332 13.62 -17.17 -0.09
C ASP A 332 12.78 -16.40 -1.11
N HIS A 333 11.46 -16.61 -1.12
CA HIS A 333 10.57 -15.95 -2.07
C HIS A 333 10.51 -14.43 -1.87
N ILE A 334 10.45 -13.96 -0.61
CA ILE A 334 10.50 -12.54 -0.29
C ILE A 334 11.83 -11.94 -0.74
N THR A 335 12.96 -12.59 -0.45
CA THR A 335 14.29 -12.10 -0.81
C THR A 335 14.50 -12.03 -2.33
N GLN A 336 13.92 -12.98 -3.06
CA GLN A 336 14.02 -13.02 -4.53
C GLN A 336 13.12 -12.00 -5.21
N THR A 337 11.88 -11.85 -4.71
CA THR A 337 10.82 -11.05 -5.36
C THR A 337 10.84 -9.58 -4.95
N CYS A 338 11.09 -9.29 -3.67
CA CYS A 338 10.98 -7.94 -3.10
C CYS A 338 12.33 -7.20 -2.99
N LYS A 339 13.27 -7.44 -3.92
CA LYS A 339 14.61 -6.80 -3.85
C LYS A 339 14.52 -5.29 -3.81
N ALA A 340 13.71 -4.69 -4.69
CA ALA A 340 13.53 -3.24 -4.76
C ALA A 340 12.92 -2.68 -3.47
N GLU A 341 11.90 -3.34 -2.91
CA GLU A 341 11.29 -2.96 -1.64
C GLU A 341 12.26 -3.10 -0.47
N LEU A 342 13.05 -4.17 -0.42
CA LEU A 342 14.06 -4.39 0.62
C LEU A 342 15.18 -3.35 0.55
N ASP A 343 15.62 -2.95 -0.64
CA ASP A 343 16.61 -1.89 -0.82
C ASP A 343 16.07 -0.53 -0.36
N ILE A 344 14.82 -0.20 -0.70
CA ILE A 344 14.13 1.00 -0.21
C ILE A 344 14.08 1.01 1.32
N LEU A 345 13.72 -0.13 1.94
CA LEU A 345 13.66 -0.24 3.39
C LEU A 345 15.03 -0.10 4.02
N LYS A 346 16.06 -0.75 3.47
CA LYS A 346 17.41 -0.69 3.99
C LYS A 346 17.96 0.73 3.99
N ASN A 347 17.63 1.52 2.96
CA ASN A 347 18.04 2.92 2.86
C ASN A 347 17.44 3.80 3.98
N GLN A 348 16.19 3.55 4.40
CA GLN A 348 15.57 4.34 5.47
C GLN A 348 15.82 3.73 6.87
N HIS A 349 15.79 2.41 6.95
CA HIS A 349 15.88 1.59 8.16
C HIS A 349 16.92 0.49 7.94
N PRO A 350 18.22 0.75 8.17
CA PRO A 350 19.27 -0.24 7.93
C PRO A 350 19.03 -1.55 8.69
N PHE A 351 19.10 -2.67 7.98
CA PHE A 351 19.01 -4.02 8.54
C PHE A 351 19.98 -4.97 7.83
N GLU A 352 20.35 -6.06 8.51
CA GLU A 352 21.10 -7.14 7.90
C GLU A 352 20.15 -8.14 7.22
N PRO A 353 20.45 -8.58 5.98
CA PRO A 353 19.64 -9.62 5.33
C PRO A 353 19.55 -10.87 6.19
N LEU A 354 18.34 -11.42 6.30
CA LEU A 354 18.09 -12.65 7.04
C LEU A 354 18.89 -13.80 6.42
N LYS A 355 19.67 -14.51 7.24
CA LYS A 355 20.38 -15.72 6.83
C LYS A 355 19.64 -16.93 7.38
N VAL A 356 18.92 -17.62 6.51
CA VAL A 356 18.33 -18.91 6.84
C VAL A 356 19.44 -19.96 6.77
N LYS A 357 19.76 -20.59 7.91
CA LYS A 357 20.68 -21.73 7.91
C LYS A 357 19.89 -22.93 7.44
N VAL A 358 20.21 -23.41 6.25
CA VAL A 358 19.73 -24.69 5.70
C VAL A 358 20.49 -25.85 6.32
#